data_AF-A0A7W1DQ01-F1
#
_entry.id   AF-A0A7W1DQ01-F1
#
_cell.length_a   1.000
_cell.length_b   1.000
_cell.length_c   1.000
_cell.angle_alpha   90.00
_cell.angle_beta   90.00
_cell.angle_gamma   90.00
#
_symmetry.space_group_name_H-M   'P 1'
#
loop_
_entity.id
_entity.type
_entity.pdbx_description
1 polymer ?
#
loop_
_entity_poly.entity_id
_entity_poly.type
_entity_poly.pdbx_seq_one_letter_code
_entity_poly.pdbx_strand_id
1 'polypeptide(L)'
;MMGRRVVLIAAAAAMLGVGSWLYLATGRNGDASVTGPVILISIDTLRADRLPIYGSTRIRTPHIDRLAADGVVFDNAYAHSPQTLPSHTSILSGDLPFTHGVRDNIGYTVKADQRFLQHTLKDRGYATAAFVSSYVLRRQTGVGSGFDAYDDELPPVSPDQPPGQVQRRGEDTVTRAIRWLDSQTSNNVFLFTHIYEPHTPYTPPERFAGHDPYDGEVAYSDEIIGALLDHLRQKDMYDAATIILLSDHGEGLGDHGESEHGLFLYRATTRVPLIVKLPGARGGGPRGGGRRVALPVQHVDVMPTIMELTGEREAAGRPGRSLLPVLDGNGALQAANIYAESLSPRLHYGWSALYALSDDRYRYIRAPRDELYDLTQ
;
A
#
# COMPACT_ATOMS: atom_id res chain seq x y z
N MET A 1 -48.16 47.43 47.71
CA MET A 1 -46.69 47.33 47.80
C MET A 1 -46.27 46.03 47.14
N MET A 2 -45.38 46.11 46.13
CA MET A 2 -44.59 45.03 45.46
C MET A 2 -45.26 43.65 45.24
N GLY A 3 -45.32 43.07 44.03
CA GLY A 3 -44.66 43.38 42.78
C GLY A 3 -44.88 42.25 41.76
N ARG A 4 -44.41 42.54 40.53
CA ARG A 4 -43.98 41.61 39.48
C ARG A 4 -45.03 40.74 38.77
N ARG A 5 -45.53 41.34 37.69
CA ARG A 5 -45.77 40.82 36.33
C ARG A 5 -45.20 39.41 36.04
N VAL A 6 -46.08 38.49 35.61
CA VAL A 6 -45.76 37.27 34.84
C VAL A 6 -46.72 37.24 33.62
N VAL A 7 -46.25 37.75 32.49
CA VAL A 7 -46.02 37.05 31.20
C VAL A 7 -47.29 36.42 30.59
N LEU A 8 -47.92 37.21 29.72
CA LEU A 8 -48.81 36.78 28.63
C LEU A 8 -48.04 37.04 27.32
N ILE A 9 -47.44 36.01 26.71
CA ILE A 9 -47.29 35.87 25.25
C ILE A 9 -47.25 34.36 24.96
N ALA A 10 -48.43 33.79 24.70
CA ALA A 10 -48.56 32.55 23.95
C ALA A 10 -48.67 32.91 22.46
N ALA A 11 -48.20 32.00 21.60
CA ALA A 11 -48.31 32.00 20.13
C ALA A 11 -47.27 32.83 19.34
N ALA A 12 -46.01 32.35 19.28
CA ALA A 12 -45.12 32.59 18.13
C ALA A 12 -43.91 31.61 18.06
N ALA A 13 -44.07 30.34 18.42
CA ALA A 13 -42.95 29.38 18.42
C ALA A 13 -43.31 27.97 17.92
N ALA A 14 -44.11 27.87 16.86
CA ALA A 14 -44.45 26.58 16.23
C ALA A 14 -44.23 26.56 14.70
N MET A 15 -43.43 27.47 14.14
CA MET A 15 -43.06 27.47 12.72
C MET A 15 -41.59 27.85 12.48
N LEU A 16 -40.67 27.34 13.31
CA LEU A 16 -39.22 27.41 13.06
C LEU A 16 -38.53 26.05 13.29
N GLY A 17 -39.28 24.95 13.25
CA GLY A 17 -38.78 23.60 13.58
C GLY A 17 -38.65 22.61 12.41
N VAL A 18 -38.94 23.03 11.18
CA VAL A 18 -38.89 22.13 9.99
C VAL A 18 -37.96 22.68 8.88
N GLY A 19 -37.48 23.91 9.00
CA GLY A 19 -36.63 24.56 7.99
C GLY A 19 -35.12 24.41 8.19
N SER A 20 -34.65 23.80 9.29
CA SER A 20 -33.22 23.74 9.63
C SER A 20 -32.63 22.32 9.61
N TRP A 21 -33.42 21.31 9.28
CA TRP A 21 -32.95 19.93 9.09
C TRP A 21 -32.76 19.55 7.60
N LEU A 22 -33.19 20.41 6.68
CA LEU A 22 -33.05 20.21 5.23
C LEU A 22 -31.99 21.10 4.57
N TYR A 23 -31.27 21.93 5.35
CA TYR A 23 -30.16 22.77 4.84
C TYR A 23 -28.76 22.25 5.20
N LEU A 24 -28.67 21.12 5.93
CA LEU A 24 -27.40 20.41 6.22
C LEU A 24 -27.25 19.09 5.47
N ALA A 25 -28.19 18.75 4.58
CA ALA A 25 -28.13 17.55 3.73
C ALA A 25 -27.79 17.85 2.25
N THR A 26 -27.60 19.12 1.88
CA THR A 26 -27.28 19.54 0.50
C THR A 26 -26.12 20.52 0.52
N GLY A 27 -24.92 20.02 0.78
CA GLY A 27 -23.76 20.90 0.92
C GLY A 27 -22.41 20.22 1.02
N ARG A 28 -22.22 19.07 0.34
CA ARG A 28 -20.91 18.53 -0.06
C ARG A 28 -21.08 17.35 -1.04
N ASN A 29 -21.90 17.51 -2.07
CA ASN A 29 -21.69 16.78 -3.32
C ASN A 29 -20.60 17.50 -4.10
N GLY A 30 -19.38 17.47 -3.57
CA GLY A 30 -18.19 17.83 -4.32
C GLY A 30 -17.75 16.59 -5.07
N ASP A 31 -18.29 16.41 -6.28
CA ASP A 31 -17.60 16.05 -7.53
C ASP A 31 -16.17 15.47 -7.44
N ALA A 32 -15.94 14.48 -6.57
CA ALA A 32 -14.63 13.84 -6.38
C ALA A 32 -14.75 12.32 -6.59
N SER A 33 -15.54 11.86 -7.56
CA SER A 33 -15.21 10.60 -8.20
C SER A 33 -14.02 10.89 -9.11
N VAL A 34 -12.81 10.55 -8.68
CA VAL A 34 -11.69 10.60 -9.60
C VAL A 34 -11.87 9.43 -10.57
N THR A 35 -12.43 9.73 -11.74
CA THR A 35 -12.52 8.79 -12.86
C THR A 35 -11.15 8.70 -13.51
N GLY A 36 -10.56 7.51 -13.54
CA GLY A 36 -9.26 7.30 -14.15
C GLY A 36 -8.59 6.00 -13.70
N PRO A 37 -7.42 5.67 -14.28
CA PRO A 37 -6.67 4.48 -13.93
C PRO A 37 -6.24 4.49 -12.46
N VAL A 38 -6.29 3.33 -11.82
CA VAL A 38 -5.68 3.07 -10.51
C VAL A 38 -4.57 2.05 -10.72
N ILE A 39 -3.33 2.45 -10.47
CA ILE A 39 -2.14 1.62 -10.65
C ILE A 39 -1.53 1.39 -9.27
N LEU A 40 -1.52 0.16 -8.80
CA LEU A 40 -0.90 -0.27 -7.55
C LEU A 40 0.37 -1.08 -7.88
N ILE A 41 1.51 -0.54 -7.49
CA ILE A 41 2.83 -1.11 -7.73
C ILE A 41 3.38 -1.58 -6.38
N SER A 42 3.70 -2.86 -6.29
CA SER A 42 4.42 -3.47 -5.17
C SER A 42 5.79 -3.94 -5.64
N ILE A 43 6.81 -3.64 -4.84
CA ILE A 43 8.18 -4.11 -5.04
C ILE A 43 8.54 -4.97 -3.82
N ASP A 44 8.83 -6.25 -4.02
CA ASP A 44 9.11 -7.21 -2.94
C ASP A 44 10.35 -6.78 -2.13
N THR A 45 10.31 -6.91 -0.81
CA THR A 45 11.40 -6.63 0.16
C THR A 45 12.07 -5.25 0.14
N LEU A 46 11.65 -4.32 -0.72
CA LEU A 46 12.26 -3.00 -0.88
C LEU A 46 12.22 -2.17 0.41
N ARG A 47 13.37 -2.08 1.08
CA ARG A 47 13.58 -1.17 2.21
C ARG A 47 13.50 0.32 1.82
N ALA A 48 12.79 1.10 2.64
CA ALA A 48 12.68 2.55 2.44
C ALA A 48 14.05 3.25 2.49
N ASP A 49 14.91 2.87 3.43
CA ASP A 49 16.23 3.49 3.67
C ASP A 49 17.27 3.18 2.58
N ARG A 50 16.89 2.44 1.53
CA ARG A 50 17.73 2.15 0.38
C ARG A 50 17.48 3.05 -0.82
N LEU A 51 16.40 3.83 -0.79
CA LEU A 51 16.08 4.80 -1.85
C LEU A 51 16.62 6.21 -1.53
N PRO A 52 17.19 6.93 -2.52
CA PRO A 52 17.56 8.34 -2.44
C PRO A 52 16.50 9.28 -1.86
N ILE A 53 15.22 9.07 -2.21
CA ILE A 53 14.11 9.87 -1.65
C ILE A 53 13.96 9.74 -0.13
N TYR A 54 14.58 8.76 0.53
CA TYR A 54 14.65 8.63 1.99
C TYR A 54 16.07 8.86 2.54
N GLY A 55 16.98 9.43 1.73
CA GLY A 55 18.33 9.85 2.15
C GLY A 55 19.45 8.86 1.82
N SER A 56 19.17 7.76 1.14
CA SER A 56 20.24 6.83 0.70
C SER A 56 21.14 7.48 -0.35
N THR A 57 22.44 7.19 -0.27
CA THR A 57 23.43 7.58 -1.30
C THR A 57 24.04 6.37 -1.99
N ARG A 58 23.50 5.16 -1.76
CA ARG A 58 24.08 3.88 -2.21
C ARG A 58 23.87 3.61 -3.69
N ILE A 59 22.70 3.99 -4.19
CA ILE A 59 22.24 3.77 -5.56
C ILE A 59 21.41 4.96 -6.03
N ARG A 60 21.18 5.09 -7.34
CA ARG A 60 20.25 6.08 -7.90
C ARG A 60 18.96 5.38 -8.33
N THR A 61 17.81 6.00 -8.10
CA THR A 61 16.49 5.51 -8.54
C THR A 61 15.72 6.60 -9.30
N PRO A 62 16.21 7.05 -10.47
CA PRO A 62 15.66 8.21 -11.18
C PRO A 62 14.20 8.09 -11.63
N HIS A 63 13.62 6.89 -11.70
CA HIS A 63 12.20 6.72 -12.07
C HIS A 63 11.28 6.86 -10.86
N ILE A 64 11.62 6.23 -9.74
CA ILE A 64 10.94 6.35 -8.45
C ILE A 64 11.08 7.78 -7.91
N ASP A 65 12.25 8.40 -8.03
CA ASP A 65 12.49 9.79 -7.61
C ASP A 65 11.59 10.78 -8.37
N ARG A 66 11.35 10.51 -9.66
CA ARG A 66 10.45 11.31 -10.49
C ARG A 66 8.99 11.11 -10.10
N LEU A 67 8.58 9.86 -9.83
CA LEU A 67 7.24 9.58 -9.30
C LEU A 67 7.02 10.27 -7.95
N ALA A 68 8.04 10.28 -7.08
CA ALA A 68 8.00 11.00 -5.81
C ALA A 68 7.87 12.51 -5.99
N ALA A 69 8.56 13.10 -6.98
CA ALA A 69 8.42 14.51 -7.31
C ALA A 69 7.01 14.88 -7.82
N ASP A 70 6.33 13.94 -8.49
CA ASP A 70 4.95 14.12 -8.96
C ASP A 70 3.89 13.76 -7.91
N GLY A 71 4.28 13.11 -6.81
CA GLY A 71 3.37 12.56 -5.80
C GLY A 71 3.64 13.04 -4.38
N VAL A 72 3.00 12.36 -3.45
CA VAL A 72 3.15 12.53 -2.00
C VAL A 72 3.97 11.36 -1.45
N VAL A 73 5.06 11.68 -0.76
CA VAL A 73 5.93 10.68 -0.12
C VAL A 73 5.58 10.57 1.36
N PHE A 74 5.41 9.34 1.86
CA PHE A 74 5.17 9.10 3.28
C PHE A 74 6.48 8.68 3.96
N ASP A 75 6.96 9.47 4.91
CA ASP A 75 8.25 9.21 5.58
C ASP A 75 8.21 7.93 6.43
N ASN A 76 7.03 7.56 6.92
CA ASN A 76 6.82 6.45 7.83
C ASN A 76 5.59 5.63 7.39
N ALA A 77 5.78 4.72 6.43
CA ALA A 77 4.79 3.70 6.08
C ALA A 77 5.22 2.34 6.62
N TYR A 78 4.27 1.57 7.15
CA TYR A 78 4.56 0.32 7.84
C TYR A 78 3.76 -0.88 7.33
N ALA A 79 4.47 -1.98 7.13
CA ALA A 79 3.92 -3.32 6.91
C ALA A 79 3.46 -3.95 8.22
N HIS A 80 2.41 -4.76 8.17
CA HIS A 80 1.89 -5.52 9.31
C HIS A 80 2.57 -6.87 9.52
N SER A 81 3.31 -7.33 8.52
CA SER A 81 4.02 -8.60 8.53
C SER A 81 5.28 -8.48 7.67
N PRO A 82 6.42 -9.06 8.06
CA PRO A 82 7.61 -9.16 7.22
C PRO A 82 7.50 -10.37 6.28
N GLN A 83 6.33 -10.59 5.67
CA GLN A 83 6.03 -11.74 4.80
C GLN A 83 5.09 -11.29 3.68
N THR A 84 5.38 -11.74 2.45
CA THR A 84 4.72 -11.31 1.21
C THR A 84 3.20 -11.52 1.21
N LEU A 85 2.70 -12.75 1.34
CA LEU A 85 1.28 -13.09 1.25
C LEU A 85 0.42 -12.40 2.33
N PRO A 86 0.76 -12.40 3.63
CA PRO A 86 -0.03 -11.67 4.62
C PRO A 86 0.02 -10.16 4.38
N SER A 87 1.16 -9.58 3.98
CA SER A 87 1.24 -8.16 3.63
C SER A 87 0.33 -7.78 2.47
N HIS A 88 0.35 -8.55 1.39
CA HIS A 88 -0.53 -8.34 0.24
C HIS A 88 -2.00 -8.53 0.58
N THR A 89 -2.32 -9.51 1.43
CA THR A 89 -3.69 -9.69 1.93
C THR A 89 -4.14 -8.46 2.70
N SER A 90 -3.29 -7.88 3.57
CA SER A 90 -3.60 -6.64 4.29
C SER A 90 -3.76 -5.43 3.37
N ILE A 91 -2.86 -5.24 2.38
CA ILE A 91 -2.91 -4.14 1.40
C ILE A 91 -4.24 -4.16 0.63
N LEU A 92 -4.62 -5.33 0.11
CA LEU A 92 -5.77 -5.45 -0.78
C LEU A 92 -7.11 -5.50 -0.01
N SER A 93 -7.13 -5.94 1.24
CA SER A 93 -8.37 -6.04 2.03
C SER A 93 -8.64 -4.82 2.92
N GLY A 94 -7.58 -4.13 3.36
CA GLY A 94 -7.67 -3.16 4.45
C GLY A 94 -7.80 -3.81 5.84
N ASP A 95 -7.61 -5.13 5.94
CA ASP A 95 -7.69 -5.88 7.20
C ASP A 95 -6.30 -6.20 7.76
N LEU A 96 -6.18 -6.32 9.09
CA LEU A 96 -4.95 -6.76 9.74
C LEU A 96 -4.75 -8.28 9.62
N PRO A 97 -3.51 -8.80 9.77
CA PRO A 97 -3.21 -10.23 9.66
C PRO A 97 -4.10 -11.15 10.50
N PHE A 98 -4.38 -10.77 11.76
CA PHE A 98 -5.25 -11.54 12.63
C PHE A 98 -6.75 -11.50 12.23
N THR A 99 -7.17 -10.48 11.48
CA THR A 99 -8.56 -10.35 10.99
C THR A 99 -8.77 -11.21 9.74
N HIS A 100 -7.92 -11.06 8.72
CA HIS A 100 -8.02 -11.85 7.49
C HIS A 100 -7.54 -13.30 7.68
N GLY A 101 -6.70 -13.56 8.69
CA GLY A 101 -6.30 -14.91 9.12
C GLY A 101 -5.13 -15.53 8.35
N VAL A 102 -4.52 -14.78 7.44
CA VAL A 102 -3.28 -15.18 6.74
C VAL A 102 -2.11 -14.63 7.53
N ARG A 103 -1.23 -15.51 8.02
CA ARG A 103 -0.22 -15.16 9.04
C ARG A 103 1.21 -15.59 8.67
N ASP A 104 1.38 -16.25 7.52
CA ASP A 104 2.64 -16.71 6.95
C ASP A 104 2.43 -16.92 5.43
N ASN A 105 3.53 -17.02 4.68
CA ASN A 105 3.54 -17.31 3.25
C ASN A 105 3.13 -18.76 2.94
N ILE A 106 3.63 -19.72 3.72
CA ILE A 106 3.47 -21.15 3.43
C ILE A 106 2.41 -21.77 4.34
N GLY A 107 1.49 -22.53 3.75
CA GLY A 107 0.44 -23.24 4.48
C GLY A 107 -0.79 -22.40 4.82
N TYR A 108 -0.85 -21.15 4.38
CA TYR A 108 -2.02 -20.28 4.54
C TYR A 108 -2.69 -20.00 3.20
N THR A 109 -4.01 -19.87 3.24
CA THR A 109 -4.84 -19.38 2.14
C THR A 109 -5.81 -18.34 2.67
N VAL A 110 -6.20 -17.42 1.81
CA VAL A 110 -7.25 -16.44 2.07
C VAL A 110 -8.59 -17.15 2.25
N LYS A 111 -9.43 -16.65 3.17
CA LYS A 111 -10.80 -17.13 3.36
C LYS A 111 -11.64 -16.92 2.10
N ALA A 112 -12.53 -17.86 1.79
CA ALA A 112 -13.34 -17.80 0.57
C ALA A 112 -14.25 -16.56 0.49
N ASP A 113 -14.65 -16.00 1.63
CA ASP A 113 -15.51 -14.83 1.77
C ASP A 113 -14.73 -13.52 1.98
N GLN A 114 -13.39 -13.54 1.95
CA GLN A 114 -12.59 -12.33 2.09
C GLN A 114 -12.89 -11.37 0.95
N ARG A 115 -13.39 -10.18 1.31
CA ARG A 115 -13.58 -9.09 0.35
C ARG A 115 -12.29 -8.30 0.21
N PHE A 116 -11.97 -7.97 -1.04
CA PHE A 116 -10.80 -7.18 -1.41
C PHE A 116 -11.20 -5.97 -2.24
N LEU A 117 -10.27 -5.02 -2.36
CA LEU A 117 -10.36 -3.81 -3.16
C LEU A 117 -10.82 -4.09 -4.61
N GLN A 118 -10.22 -5.07 -5.28
CA GLN A 118 -10.53 -5.40 -6.67
C GLN A 118 -11.98 -5.81 -6.88
N HIS A 119 -12.61 -6.49 -5.91
CA HIS A 119 -14.04 -6.82 -5.99
C HIS A 119 -14.88 -5.54 -6.07
N THR A 120 -14.58 -4.58 -5.19
CA THR A 120 -15.31 -3.31 -5.15
C THR A 120 -15.03 -2.45 -6.38
N LEU A 121 -13.79 -2.37 -6.85
CA LEU A 121 -13.48 -1.63 -8.08
C LEU A 121 -14.17 -2.25 -9.30
N LYS A 122 -14.23 -3.59 -9.38
CA LYS A 122 -14.96 -4.30 -10.42
C LYS A 122 -16.47 -3.99 -10.40
N ASP A 123 -17.09 -3.97 -9.21
CA ASP A 123 -18.50 -3.57 -9.04
C ASP A 123 -18.75 -2.13 -9.55
N ARG A 124 -17.72 -1.29 -9.60
CA ARG A 124 -17.75 0.09 -10.12
C ARG A 124 -17.36 0.21 -11.60
N GLY A 125 -17.20 -0.92 -12.31
CA GLY A 125 -16.90 -0.94 -13.74
C GLY A 125 -15.43 -0.73 -14.09
N TYR A 126 -14.51 -0.96 -13.14
CA TYR A 126 -13.10 -1.05 -13.47
C TYR A 126 -12.80 -2.42 -14.09
N ALA A 127 -12.00 -2.43 -15.16
CA ALA A 127 -11.32 -3.65 -15.59
C ALA A 127 -10.17 -3.92 -14.62
N THR A 128 -10.16 -5.09 -13.98
CA THR A 128 -9.22 -5.41 -12.90
C THR A 128 -8.20 -6.45 -13.34
N ALA A 129 -6.92 -6.17 -13.17
CA ALA A 129 -5.86 -7.13 -13.46
C ALA A 129 -4.74 -7.12 -12.44
N ALA A 130 -4.12 -8.29 -12.27
CA ALA A 130 -2.90 -8.46 -11.49
C ALA A 130 -1.84 -9.25 -12.25
N PHE A 131 -0.59 -8.81 -12.14
CA PHE A 131 0.58 -9.50 -12.66
C PHE A 131 1.59 -9.64 -11.53
N VAL A 132 1.87 -10.88 -11.12
CA VAL A 132 2.66 -11.15 -9.92
C VAL A 132 3.90 -11.98 -10.24
N SER A 133 5.03 -11.62 -9.63
CA SER A 133 6.29 -12.34 -9.80
C SER A 133 6.55 -13.45 -8.78
N SER A 134 5.75 -13.60 -7.72
CA SER A 134 6.08 -14.46 -6.58
C SER A 134 5.15 -15.68 -6.43
N TYR A 135 5.71 -16.87 -6.15
CA TYR A 135 4.96 -18.12 -5.95
C TYR A 135 3.90 -18.05 -4.84
N VAL A 136 4.16 -17.27 -3.79
CA VAL A 136 3.24 -17.16 -2.65
C VAL A 136 2.02 -16.28 -2.97
N LEU A 137 2.05 -15.55 -4.09
CA LEU A 137 0.92 -14.77 -4.59
C LEU A 137 0.13 -15.49 -5.69
N ARG A 138 0.35 -16.78 -5.93
CA ARG A 138 -0.43 -17.53 -6.92
C ARG A 138 -1.92 -17.57 -6.59
N ARG A 139 -2.78 -17.69 -7.59
CA ARG A 139 -4.25 -17.70 -7.46
C ARG A 139 -4.75 -18.74 -6.45
N GLN A 140 -4.03 -19.85 -6.27
CA GLN A 140 -4.36 -20.92 -5.34
C GLN A 140 -4.27 -20.49 -3.86
N THR A 141 -3.59 -19.40 -3.54
CA THR A 141 -3.64 -18.83 -2.18
C THR A 141 -4.90 -18.02 -1.92
N GLY A 142 -5.69 -17.71 -2.96
CA GLY A 142 -6.94 -16.96 -2.88
C GLY A 142 -6.78 -15.44 -2.97
N VAL A 143 -5.55 -14.91 -2.93
CA VAL A 143 -5.29 -13.45 -2.99
C VAL A 143 -5.72 -12.84 -4.33
N GLY A 144 -5.71 -13.64 -5.40
CA GLY A 144 -6.18 -13.22 -6.73
C GLY A 144 -7.70 -13.18 -6.91
N SER A 145 -8.49 -13.52 -5.88
CA SER A 145 -9.95 -13.46 -5.96
C SER A 145 -10.42 -12.04 -6.28
N GLY A 146 -11.31 -11.90 -7.27
CA GLY A 146 -11.92 -10.63 -7.66
C GLY A 146 -11.29 -9.92 -8.85
N PHE A 147 -10.10 -10.33 -9.30
CA PHE A 147 -9.50 -9.82 -10.54
C PHE A 147 -10.16 -10.44 -11.78
N ASP A 148 -10.29 -9.68 -12.87
CA ASP A 148 -10.73 -10.18 -14.19
C ASP A 148 -9.61 -10.95 -14.88
N ALA A 149 -8.37 -10.44 -14.79
CA ALA A 149 -7.17 -11.11 -15.24
C ALA A 149 -6.16 -11.27 -14.10
N TYR A 150 -5.62 -12.47 -13.94
CA TYR A 150 -4.60 -12.77 -12.92
C TYR A 150 -3.48 -13.59 -13.56
N ASP A 151 -2.32 -12.96 -13.77
CA ASP A 151 -1.14 -13.60 -14.35
C ASP A 151 -0.11 -13.93 -13.26
N ASP A 152 -0.19 -15.19 -12.83
CA ASP A 152 0.72 -15.90 -11.95
C ASP A 152 1.46 -17.02 -12.70
N GLU A 153 1.67 -16.86 -14.01
CA GLU A 153 2.51 -17.80 -14.78
C GLU A 153 3.97 -17.65 -14.33
N LEU A 154 4.42 -18.65 -13.57
CA LEU A 154 5.78 -18.74 -13.04
C LEU A 154 6.55 -19.88 -13.72
N PRO A 155 7.90 -19.83 -13.70
CA PRO A 155 8.72 -20.96 -14.12
C PRO A 155 8.34 -22.24 -13.36
N PRO A 156 8.56 -23.43 -13.97
CA PRO A 156 8.30 -24.70 -13.29
C PRO A 156 9.19 -24.80 -12.04
N VAL A 157 8.63 -25.38 -10.97
CA VAL A 157 9.37 -25.63 -9.73
C VAL A 157 10.50 -26.63 -10.03
N SER A 158 11.75 -26.21 -9.81
CA SER A 158 12.91 -27.11 -9.88
C SER A 158 12.98 -27.98 -8.61
N PRO A 159 13.36 -29.26 -8.69
CA PRO A 159 13.62 -30.09 -7.51
C PRO A 159 14.65 -29.48 -6.54
N ASP A 160 15.56 -28.65 -7.07
CA ASP A 160 16.68 -28.08 -6.31
C ASP A 160 16.34 -26.75 -5.61
N GLN A 161 15.09 -26.27 -5.73
CA GLN A 161 14.66 -24.99 -5.16
C GLN A 161 13.38 -25.16 -4.33
N PRO A 162 13.31 -24.59 -3.11
CA PRO A 162 12.07 -24.52 -2.35
C PRO A 162 10.96 -23.82 -3.16
N PRO A 163 9.72 -24.37 -3.21
CA PRO A 163 8.64 -23.76 -3.99
C PRO A 163 8.39 -22.28 -3.67
N GLY A 164 8.57 -21.87 -2.41
CA GLY A 164 8.40 -20.48 -1.96
C GLY A 164 9.36 -19.47 -2.60
N GLN A 165 10.47 -19.92 -3.18
CA GLN A 165 11.46 -19.06 -3.83
C GLN A 165 11.29 -18.99 -5.36
N VAL A 166 10.30 -19.72 -5.91
CA VAL A 166 10.03 -19.71 -7.35
C VAL A 166 9.48 -18.35 -7.75
N GLN A 167 10.12 -17.72 -8.73
CA GLN A 167 9.85 -16.34 -9.10
C GLN A 167 9.96 -16.11 -10.61
N ARG A 168 9.27 -15.06 -11.08
CA ARG A 168 9.37 -14.53 -12.45
C ARG A 168 10.07 -13.18 -12.42
N ARG A 169 11.02 -12.98 -13.35
CA ARG A 169 11.74 -11.70 -13.51
C ARG A 169 10.75 -10.54 -13.66
N GLY A 170 11.01 -9.45 -12.94
CA GLY A 170 10.12 -8.27 -12.92
C GLY A 170 9.90 -7.67 -14.30
N GLU A 171 10.91 -7.71 -15.19
CA GLU A 171 10.79 -7.22 -16.57
C GLU A 171 9.71 -7.97 -17.38
N ASP A 172 9.58 -9.28 -17.18
CA ASP A 172 8.57 -10.10 -17.84
C ASP A 172 7.17 -9.78 -17.29
N THR A 173 7.08 -9.59 -15.97
CA THR A 173 5.85 -9.16 -15.29
C THR A 173 5.37 -7.82 -15.83
N VAL A 174 6.25 -6.80 -15.89
CA VAL A 174 5.90 -5.47 -16.43
C VAL A 174 5.55 -5.53 -17.91
N THR A 175 6.27 -6.32 -18.71
CA THR A 175 5.96 -6.51 -20.14
C THR A 175 4.56 -7.08 -20.34
N ARG A 176 4.15 -8.06 -19.53
CA ARG A 176 2.81 -8.66 -19.57
C ARG A 176 1.73 -7.68 -19.11
N ALA A 177 2.00 -6.90 -18.05
CA ALA A 177 1.11 -5.85 -17.57
C ALA A 177 0.88 -4.76 -18.64
N ILE A 178 1.93 -4.33 -19.33
CA ILE A 178 1.86 -3.37 -20.43
C ILE A 178 1.01 -3.91 -21.59
N ARG A 179 1.20 -5.18 -21.98
CA ARG A 179 0.37 -5.81 -23.03
C ARG A 179 -1.11 -5.83 -22.67
N TRP A 180 -1.44 -6.08 -21.40
CA TRP A 180 -2.82 -6.04 -20.94
C TRP A 180 -3.37 -4.61 -20.94
N LEU A 181 -2.59 -3.61 -20.51
CA LEU A 181 -3.00 -2.20 -20.63
C LEU A 181 -3.29 -1.82 -22.08
N ASP A 182 -2.46 -2.27 -23.02
CA ASP A 182 -2.63 -2.01 -24.45
C ASP A 182 -3.90 -2.62 -25.04
N SER A 183 -4.43 -3.70 -24.44
CA SER A 183 -5.69 -4.31 -24.87
C SER A 183 -6.93 -3.64 -24.29
N GLN A 184 -6.80 -2.72 -23.33
CA GLN A 184 -7.95 -2.07 -22.71
C GLN A 184 -8.50 -0.94 -23.60
N THR A 185 -9.83 -0.88 -23.70
CA THR A 185 -10.55 0.17 -24.45
C THR A 185 -11.07 1.28 -23.55
N SER A 186 -11.07 1.06 -22.23
CA SER A 186 -11.47 2.02 -21.20
C SER A 186 -10.26 2.38 -20.33
N ASN A 187 -10.22 3.62 -19.85
CA ASN A 187 -9.19 4.09 -18.92
C ASN A 187 -9.55 3.77 -17.45
N ASN A 188 -10.74 3.25 -17.16
CA ASN A 188 -11.10 2.78 -15.82
C ASN A 188 -10.51 1.38 -15.61
N VAL A 189 -9.21 1.35 -15.32
CA VAL A 189 -8.46 0.12 -15.05
C VAL A 189 -7.94 0.11 -13.64
N PHE A 190 -7.97 -1.04 -12.99
CA PHE A 190 -7.22 -1.30 -11.76
C PHE A 190 -6.13 -2.31 -12.10
N LEU A 191 -4.89 -1.85 -12.11
CA LEU A 191 -3.74 -2.69 -12.38
C LEU A 191 -2.92 -2.84 -11.11
N PHE A 192 -2.82 -4.08 -10.63
CA PHE A 192 -1.88 -4.47 -9.58
C PHE A 192 -0.65 -5.15 -10.18
N THR A 193 0.53 -4.57 -9.98
CA THR A 193 1.79 -5.14 -10.48
C THR A 193 2.72 -5.37 -9.31
N HIS A 194 3.18 -6.61 -9.15
CA HIS A 194 4.15 -6.98 -8.13
C HIS A 194 5.39 -7.60 -8.78
N ILE A 195 6.55 -6.96 -8.57
CA ILE A 195 7.86 -7.46 -9.01
C ILE A 195 8.62 -8.02 -7.81
N TYR A 196 9.52 -8.98 -8.07
CA TYR A 196 10.20 -9.75 -7.03
C TYR A 196 11.55 -9.15 -6.64
N GLU A 197 12.21 -8.42 -7.53
CA GLU A 197 13.41 -7.66 -7.21
C GLU A 197 13.05 -6.52 -6.22
N PRO A 198 13.85 -6.22 -5.17
CA PRO A 198 15.13 -6.80 -4.77
C PRO A 198 15.10 -7.95 -3.73
N HIS A 199 14.34 -9.02 -3.96
CA HIS A 199 14.37 -10.22 -3.11
C HIS A 199 15.59 -11.12 -3.39
N THR A 200 16.04 -11.89 -2.40
CA THR A 200 17.08 -12.93 -2.55
C THR A 200 16.71 -13.87 -3.73
N PRO A 201 17.66 -14.26 -4.61
CA PRO A 201 19.13 -14.35 -4.43
C PRO A 201 19.97 -13.10 -4.75
N TYR A 202 19.36 -11.94 -5.01
CA TYR A 202 20.06 -10.70 -5.38
C TYR A 202 21.02 -10.88 -6.56
N THR A 203 20.46 -11.04 -7.75
CA THR A 203 21.20 -11.27 -9.00
C THR A 203 20.96 -10.14 -9.99
N PRO A 204 21.39 -8.90 -9.68
CA PRO A 204 21.10 -7.78 -10.55
C PRO A 204 21.82 -7.94 -11.90
N PRO A 205 21.30 -7.35 -12.98
CA PRO A 205 21.96 -7.37 -14.28
C PRO A 205 23.40 -6.81 -14.22
N GLU A 206 24.27 -7.28 -15.12
CA GLU A 206 25.71 -6.95 -15.16
C GLU A 206 26.00 -5.44 -15.07
N ARG A 207 25.14 -4.58 -15.62
CA ARG A 207 25.28 -3.11 -15.55
C ARG A 207 25.23 -2.54 -14.12
N PHE A 208 24.77 -3.31 -13.15
CA PHE A 208 24.74 -2.98 -11.72
C PHE A 208 25.69 -3.85 -10.88
N ALA A 209 26.50 -4.71 -11.49
CA ALA A 209 27.42 -5.63 -10.79
C ALA A 209 28.50 -4.92 -9.96
N GLY A 210 28.73 -3.62 -10.18
CA GLY A 210 29.64 -2.79 -9.38
C GLY A 210 29.08 -2.31 -8.04
N HIS A 211 27.80 -2.60 -7.74
CA HIS A 211 27.15 -2.26 -6.47
C HIS A 211 27.06 -3.49 -5.55
N ASP A 212 26.74 -3.24 -4.27
CA ASP A 212 26.23 -4.32 -3.41
C ASP A 212 25.04 -5.00 -4.11
N PRO A 213 24.95 -6.35 -4.13
CA PRO A 213 23.95 -7.05 -4.93
C PRO A 213 22.50 -6.60 -4.67
N TYR A 214 22.14 -6.36 -3.41
CA TYR A 214 20.80 -5.86 -3.07
C TYR A 214 20.61 -4.42 -3.59
N ASP A 215 21.59 -3.54 -3.36
CA ASP A 215 21.52 -2.16 -3.85
C ASP A 215 21.46 -2.12 -5.40
N GLY A 216 22.11 -3.07 -6.09
CA GLY A 216 22.02 -3.25 -7.54
C GLY A 216 20.62 -3.69 -8.01
N GLU A 217 19.96 -4.58 -7.26
CA GLU A 217 18.58 -4.98 -7.54
C GLU A 217 17.59 -3.85 -7.28
N VAL A 218 17.86 -2.97 -6.31
CA VAL A 218 17.07 -1.74 -6.10
C VAL A 218 17.12 -0.84 -7.34
N ALA A 219 18.32 -0.68 -7.94
CA ALA A 219 18.48 0.05 -9.20
C ALA A 219 17.74 -0.63 -10.36
N TYR A 220 17.80 -1.96 -10.43
CA TYR A 220 17.10 -2.71 -11.48
C TYR A 220 15.58 -2.63 -11.33
N SER A 221 15.07 -2.68 -10.10
CA SER A 221 13.66 -2.49 -9.78
C SER A 221 13.18 -1.10 -10.23
N ASP A 222 13.98 -0.05 -10.00
CA ASP A 222 13.69 1.30 -10.51
C ASP A 222 13.59 1.33 -12.04
N GLU A 223 14.48 0.64 -12.75
CA GLU A 223 14.46 0.53 -14.22
C GLU A 223 13.20 -0.20 -14.72
N ILE A 224 12.86 -1.34 -14.10
CA ILE A 224 11.68 -2.15 -14.43
C ILE A 224 10.40 -1.33 -14.25
N ILE A 225 10.24 -0.68 -13.09
CA ILE A 225 9.07 0.18 -12.82
C ILE A 225 9.08 1.41 -13.72
N GLY A 226 10.26 1.95 -14.04
CA GLY A 226 10.45 3.02 -15.00
C GLY A 226 9.79 2.74 -16.33
N ALA A 227 9.93 1.52 -16.86
CA ALA A 227 9.29 1.10 -18.10
C ALA A 227 7.75 1.15 -18.03
N LEU A 228 7.14 0.72 -16.91
CA LEU A 228 5.70 0.82 -16.72
C LEU A 228 5.23 2.28 -16.66
N LEU A 229 5.93 3.12 -15.88
CA LEU A 229 5.60 4.55 -15.74
C LEU A 229 5.75 5.31 -17.06
N ASP A 230 6.79 5.02 -17.83
CA ASP A 230 7.02 5.64 -19.13
C ASP A 230 5.98 5.17 -20.17
N HIS A 231 5.54 3.91 -20.10
CA HIS A 231 4.41 3.43 -20.92
C HIS A 231 3.10 4.17 -20.60
N LEU A 232 2.80 4.37 -19.31
CA LEU A 232 1.64 5.16 -18.89
C LEU A 232 1.70 6.60 -19.42
N ARG A 233 2.90 7.21 -19.50
CA ARG A 233 3.09 8.55 -20.10
C ARG A 233 2.85 8.52 -21.60
N GLN A 234 3.39 7.52 -22.31
CA GLN A 234 3.19 7.36 -23.76
C GLN A 234 1.73 7.13 -24.15
N LYS A 235 0.92 6.59 -23.23
CA LYS A 235 -0.52 6.37 -23.40
C LYS A 235 -1.40 7.53 -22.92
N ASP A 236 -0.81 8.66 -22.50
CA ASP A 236 -1.51 9.78 -21.87
C ASP A 236 -2.36 9.35 -20.63
N MET A 237 -2.00 8.23 -20.00
CA MET A 237 -2.67 7.69 -18.82
C MET A 237 -2.03 8.19 -17.53
N TYR A 238 -0.72 8.48 -17.55
CA TYR A 238 0.05 8.82 -16.35
C TYR A 238 -0.59 9.97 -15.57
N ASP A 239 -0.93 11.09 -16.22
CA ASP A 239 -1.48 12.27 -15.55
C ASP A 239 -2.88 12.04 -14.98
N ALA A 240 -3.70 11.22 -15.64
CA ALA A 240 -5.03 10.84 -15.19
C ALA A 240 -5.03 9.72 -14.13
N ALA A 241 -3.91 9.00 -13.97
CA ALA A 241 -3.81 7.86 -13.08
C ALA A 241 -3.58 8.26 -11.62
N THR A 242 -4.24 7.55 -10.71
CA THR A 242 -3.78 7.39 -9.32
C THR A 242 -2.73 6.30 -9.34
N ILE A 243 -1.50 6.63 -8.94
CA ILE A 243 -0.39 5.67 -8.89
C ILE A 243 0.06 5.54 -7.43
N ILE A 244 -0.02 4.34 -6.88
CA ILE A 244 0.50 3.98 -5.57
C ILE A 244 1.69 3.07 -5.78
N LEU A 245 2.87 3.48 -5.29
CA LEU A 245 4.06 2.62 -5.22
C LEU A 245 4.39 2.35 -3.77
N LEU A 246 4.55 1.08 -3.43
CA LEU A 246 4.95 0.64 -2.10
C LEU A 246 5.83 -0.60 -2.14
N SER A 247 6.36 -0.98 -0.98
CA SER A 247 6.85 -2.32 -0.73
C SER A 247 5.93 -3.07 0.21
N ASP A 248 5.86 -4.39 0.09
CA ASP A 248 5.07 -5.26 0.95
C ASP A 248 5.73 -5.53 2.31
N HIS A 249 7.06 -5.49 2.38
CA HIS A 249 7.88 -5.44 3.59
C HIS A 249 9.32 -5.05 3.24
N GLY A 250 10.20 -4.95 4.24
CA GLY A 250 11.62 -4.72 4.02
C GLY A 250 12.46 -6.00 4.02
N GLU A 251 13.76 -5.82 4.22
CA GLU A 251 14.78 -6.87 4.18
C GLU A 251 15.78 -6.68 5.33
N GLY A 252 16.19 -7.76 5.98
CA GLY A 252 17.10 -7.72 7.13
C GLY A 252 18.51 -7.31 6.75
N LEU A 253 19.07 -7.86 5.67
CA LEU A 253 20.42 -7.54 5.16
C LEU A 253 21.53 -7.69 6.22
N GLY A 254 21.35 -8.61 7.16
CA GLY A 254 22.25 -8.83 8.30
C GLY A 254 22.02 -7.89 9.48
N ASP A 255 21.16 -6.87 9.36
CA ASP A 255 20.82 -5.99 10.47
C ASP A 255 20.18 -6.83 11.59
N HIS A 256 20.62 -6.60 12.82
CA HIS A 256 20.18 -7.36 14.00
C HIS A 256 20.34 -8.90 13.89
N GLY A 257 21.19 -9.38 12.97
CA GLY A 257 21.45 -10.80 12.75
C GLY A 257 20.42 -11.52 11.87
N GLU A 258 19.56 -10.80 11.15
CA GLU A 258 18.62 -11.37 10.20
C GLU A 258 19.13 -11.17 8.76
N SER A 259 19.49 -12.27 8.09
CA SER A 259 20.03 -12.19 6.72
C SER A 259 18.97 -11.80 5.68
N GLU A 260 17.75 -12.31 5.85
CA GLU A 260 16.61 -12.05 4.97
C GLU A 260 15.50 -11.37 5.79
N HIS A 261 14.27 -11.86 5.73
CA HIS A 261 13.11 -11.31 6.44
C HIS A 261 12.27 -12.45 7.02
N GLY A 262 11.19 -12.08 7.69
CA GLY A 262 10.22 -13.01 8.24
C GLY A 262 10.35 -13.25 9.73
N LEU A 263 11.52 -13.04 10.34
CA LEU A 263 11.75 -13.31 11.75
C LEU A 263 11.45 -12.10 12.61
N PHE A 264 12.08 -10.96 12.34
CA PHE A 264 12.03 -9.81 13.24
C PHE A 264 11.09 -8.70 12.76
N LEU A 265 10.71 -7.85 13.72
CA LEU A 265 9.82 -6.72 13.54
C LEU A 265 10.56 -5.39 13.71
N TYR A 266 11.81 -5.32 13.26
CA TYR A 266 12.55 -4.06 13.24
C TYR A 266 12.11 -3.19 12.06
N ARG A 267 12.53 -1.91 12.04
CA ARG A 267 12.22 -1.01 10.92
C ARG A 267 12.84 -1.50 9.60
N ALA A 268 13.94 -2.24 9.65
CA ALA A 268 14.58 -2.85 8.48
C ALA A 268 13.60 -3.73 7.67
N THR A 269 12.72 -4.47 8.34
CA THR A 269 11.75 -5.39 7.69
C THR A 269 10.32 -4.85 7.65
N THR A 270 10.00 -3.77 8.37
CA THR A 270 8.61 -3.30 8.48
C THR A 270 8.38 -1.86 8.05
N ARG A 271 9.39 -1.00 7.94
CA ARG A 271 9.24 0.35 7.37
C ARG A 271 9.50 0.30 5.87
N VAL A 272 8.47 0.57 5.09
CA VAL A 272 8.47 0.45 3.63
C VAL A 272 8.37 1.82 2.95
N PRO A 273 8.80 1.96 1.69
CA PRO A 273 8.46 3.13 0.89
C PRO A 273 6.95 3.16 0.63
N LEU A 274 6.37 4.35 0.63
CA LEU A 274 5.02 4.59 0.10
C LEU A 274 4.99 5.95 -0.62
N ILE A 275 4.61 5.91 -1.89
CA ILE A 275 4.43 7.10 -2.74
C ILE A 275 3.03 7.03 -3.32
N VAL A 276 2.29 8.14 -3.23
CA VAL A 276 0.95 8.25 -3.83
C VAL A 276 0.93 9.46 -4.76
N LYS A 277 0.82 9.21 -6.06
CA LYS A 277 0.59 10.24 -7.08
C LYS A 277 -0.90 10.30 -7.38
N LEU A 278 -1.49 11.48 -7.18
CA LEU A 278 -2.89 11.75 -7.50
C LEU A 278 -3.05 12.16 -8.97
N PRO A 279 -4.23 11.97 -9.57
CA PRO A 279 -4.55 12.53 -10.88
C PRO A 279 -4.38 14.05 -10.89
N GLY A 280 -3.84 14.57 -12.00
CA GLY A 280 -3.61 16.00 -12.17
C GLY A 280 -4.89 16.81 -12.00
N ALA A 281 -4.78 18.04 -11.49
CA ALA A 281 -5.90 18.96 -11.53
C ALA A 281 -6.19 19.33 -13.00
N ARG A 282 -7.46 19.33 -13.43
CA ARG A 282 -7.81 19.82 -14.78
C ARG A 282 -7.20 21.22 -14.99
N GLY A 283 -6.21 21.34 -15.86
CA GLY A 283 -5.51 22.59 -16.18
C GLY A 283 -4.46 23.07 -15.16
N GLY A 284 -4.01 22.22 -14.22
CA GLY A 284 -2.97 22.54 -13.24
C GLY A 284 -1.93 21.41 -13.09
N GLY A 285 -0.78 21.73 -12.47
CA GLY A 285 0.30 20.77 -12.21
C GLY A 285 -0.08 19.62 -11.25
N PRO A 286 0.88 18.74 -10.91
CA PRO A 286 0.62 17.55 -10.09
C PRO A 286 -0.02 17.90 -8.74
N ARG A 287 -1.14 17.25 -8.40
CA ARG A 287 -1.80 17.46 -7.11
C ARG A 287 -0.94 16.87 -5.99
N GLY A 288 -0.41 17.74 -5.13
CA GLY A 288 0.39 17.34 -3.98
C GLY A 288 1.83 16.92 -4.31
N GLY A 289 2.31 17.14 -5.54
CA GLY A 289 3.65 16.75 -5.97
C GLY A 289 4.78 17.32 -5.11
N GLY A 290 5.78 16.49 -4.79
CA GLY A 290 6.97 16.85 -4.02
C GLY A 290 6.72 17.01 -2.52
N ARG A 291 5.50 16.74 -2.05
CA ARG A 291 5.12 16.90 -0.64
C ARG A 291 5.45 15.65 0.16
N ARG A 292 5.72 15.84 1.44
CA ARG A 292 6.03 14.76 2.37
C ARG A 292 5.05 14.73 3.53
N VAL A 293 4.72 13.53 4.01
CA VAL A 293 3.88 13.29 5.18
C VAL A 293 4.69 12.52 6.21
N ALA A 294 4.97 13.16 7.35
CA ALA A 294 5.75 12.59 8.44
C ALA A 294 4.95 11.61 9.32
N LEU A 295 3.64 11.81 9.41
CA LEU A 295 2.76 11.00 10.25
C LEU A 295 2.82 9.52 9.83
N PRO A 296 2.93 8.57 10.79
CA PRO A 296 2.87 7.15 10.48
C PRO A 296 1.58 6.74 9.77
N VAL A 297 1.76 5.93 8.73
CA VAL A 297 0.69 5.27 7.95
C VAL A 297 1.02 3.79 7.79
N GLN A 298 0.06 3.01 7.31
CA GLN A 298 0.15 1.54 7.33
C GLN A 298 -0.51 0.93 6.10
N HIS A 299 -0.18 -0.33 5.80
CA HIS A 299 -0.66 -1.01 4.59
C HIS A 299 -2.19 -1.06 4.48
N VAL A 300 -2.87 -1.25 5.61
CA VAL A 300 -4.34 -1.27 5.64
C VAL A 300 -4.97 0.06 5.27
N ASP A 301 -4.22 1.17 5.24
CA ASP A 301 -4.72 2.48 4.81
C ASP A 301 -4.86 2.58 3.27
N VAL A 302 -4.22 1.69 2.50
CA VAL A 302 -4.22 1.75 1.03
C VAL A 302 -5.61 1.49 0.45
N MET A 303 -6.28 0.43 0.90
CA MET A 303 -7.62 0.07 0.44
C MET A 303 -8.65 1.20 0.64
N PRO A 304 -8.88 1.73 1.86
CA PRO A 304 -9.82 2.84 2.09
C PRO A 304 -9.45 4.09 1.30
N THR A 305 -8.15 4.36 1.10
CA THR A 305 -7.70 5.51 0.31
C THR A 305 -8.16 5.40 -1.14
N ILE A 306 -7.97 4.22 -1.75
CA ILE A 306 -8.39 3.98 -3.14
C ILE A 306 -9.92 4.00 -3.24
N MET A 307 -10.64 3.47 -2.25
CA MET A 307 -12.10 3.53 -2.21
C MET A 307 -12.60 4.97 -2.17
N GLU A 308 -12.06 5.80 -1.27
CA GLU A 308 -12.50 7.20 -1.18
C GLU A 308 -12.17 7.97 -2.46
N LEU A 309 -10.98 7.77 -3.03
CA LEU A 309 -10.58 8.38 -4.31
C LEU A 309 -11.48 7.98 -5.48
N THR A 310 -11.97 6.74 -5.49
CA THR A 310 -12.85 6.23 -6.54
C THR A 310 -14.33 6.52 -6.24
N GLY A 311 -14.64 7.29 -5.19
CA GLY A 311 -15.97 7.78 -4.86
C GLY A 311 -16.80 6.81 -4.01
N GLU A 312 -16.15 5.92 -3.25
CA GLU A 312 -16.78 5.03 -2.29
C GLU A 312 -16.34 5.38 -0.88
N ARG A 313 -17.31 5.68 0.00
CA ARG A 313 -17.02 5.77 1.43
C ARG A 313 -17.11 4.38 1.99
N GLU A 314 -15.98 3.85 2.46
CA GLU A 314 -15.94 2.54 3.07
C GLU A 314 -16.88 2.46 4.28
N ALA A 315 -17.46 1.27 4.50
CA ALA A 315 -18.23 0.98 5.69
C ALA A 315 -17.36 1.15 6.96
N ALA A 316 -17.91 1.81 7.98
CA ALA A 316 -17.24 1.95 9.26
C ALA A 316 -16.84 0.58 9.84
N GLY A 317 -15.63 0.48 10.40
CA GLY A 317 -15.20 -0.68 11.19
C GLY A 317 -13.97 -1.45 10.67
N ARG A 318 -13.39 -1.08 9.52
CA ARG A 318 -12.06 -1.59 9.13
C ARG A 318 -10.93 -0.92 9.90
N PRO A 319 -9.79 -1.59 10.14
CA PRO A 319 -8.63 -1.00 10.82
C PRO A 319 -7.98 0.14 10.04
N GLY A 320 -8.00 0.08 8.71
CA GLY A 320 -7.43 1.09 7.83
C GLY A 320 -8.22 2.39 7.83
N ARG A 321 -7.52 3.48 7.50
CA ARG A 321 -8.11 4.80 7.28
C ARG A 321 -7.68 5.36 5.94
N SER A 322 -8.55 6.15 5.33
CA SER A 322 -8.20 6.85 4.09
C SER A 322 -7.12 7.91 4.36
N LEU A 323 -6.11 7.94 3.50
CA LEU A 323 -5.03 8.92 3.48
C LEU A 323 -5.42 10.19 2.72
N LEU A 324 -6.58 10.22 2.05
CA LEU A 324 -7.04 11.36 1.25
C LEU A 324 -6.91 12.73 1.96
N PRO A 325 -7.25 12.89 3.26
CA PRO A 325 -7.11 14.17 3.96
C PRO A 325 -5.70 14.75 3.90
N VAL A 326 -4.68 13.89 3.92
CA VAL A 326 -3.27 14.32 3.85
C VAL A 326 -2.69 14.23 2.45
N LEU A 327 -3.40 13.74 1.43
CA LEU A 327 -2.93 13.72 0.03
C LEU A 327 -3.14 15.06 -0.67
N ASP A 328 -4.17 15.82 -0.30
CA ASP A 328 -4.42 17.17 -0.82
C ASP A 328 -3.75 18.29 0.01
N GLY A 329 -3.10 17.93 1.13
CA GLY A 329 -2.39 18.89 2.01
C GLY A 329 -3.29 19.81 2.85
N ASN A 330 -4.61 19.67 2.73
CA ASN A 330 -5.61 20.53 3.39
C ASN A 330 -6.29 19.87 4.59
N GLY A 331 -5.97 18.62 4.90
CA GLY A 331 -6.55 17.86 6.00
C GLY A 331 -5.49 17.31 6.94
N ALA A 332 -5.97 16.66 8.00
CA ALA A 332 -5.16 15.97 8.97
C ALA A 332 -5.66 14.53 9.13
N LEU A 333 -4.74 13.63 9.41
CA LEU A 333 -5.07 12.29 9.90
C LEU A 333 -4.95 12.29 11.43
N GLN A 334 -5.83 11.54 12.08
CA GLN A 334 -5.65 11.24 13.50
C GLN A 334 -4.35 10.41 13.67
N ALA A 335 -3.66 10.47 14.79
CA ALA A 335 -2.61 9.47 15.05
C ALA A 335 -3.25 8.10 15.30
N ALA A 336 -2.62 7.01 14.85
CA ALA A 336 -3.06 5.65 15.17
C ALA A 336 -1.85 4.81 15.56
N ASN A 337 -2.11 3.85 16.45
CA ASN A 337 -1.13 2.84 16.77
C ASN A 337 -1.12 1.80 15.65
N ILE A 338 0.06 1.50 15.14
CA ILE A 338 0.28 0.57 14.04
C ILE A 338 0.74 -0.76 14.63
N TYR A 339 -0.05 -1.79 14.37
CA TYR A 339 0.24 -3.15 14.77
C TYR A 339 1.14 -3.84 13.74
N ALA A 340 2.07 -4.70 14.17
CA ALA A 340 2.72 -5.66 13.28
C ALA A 340 2.99 -6.97 14.01
N GLU A 341 3.23 -8.04 13.27
CA GLU A 341 3.44 -9.36 13.82
C GLU A 341 4.35 -10.22 12.96
N SER A 342 5.03 -11.16 13.59
CA SER A 342 5.69 -12.26 12.91
C SER A 342 5.42 -13.56 13.65
N LEU A 343 4.77 -14.50 12.95
CA LEU A 343 4.59 -15.87 13.44
C LEU A 343 5.64 -16.83 12.89
N SER A 344 6.44 -16.42 11.90
CA SER A 344 7.43 -17.28 11.24
C SER A 344 8.42 -17.93 12.24
N PRO A 345 8.98 -17.21 13.24
CA PRO A 345 9.81 -17.82 14.29
C PRO A 345 9.11 -18.99 15.02
N ARG A 346 7.82 -18.85 15.29
CA ARG A 346 7.02 -19.86 15.99
C ARG A 346 6.67 -21.03 15.08
N LEU A 347 6.24 -20.76 13.85
CA LEU A 347 5.71 -21.75 12.93
C LEU A 347 6.80 -22.66 12.36
N HIS A 348 8.00 -22.12 12.09
CA HIS A 348 9.08 -22.87 11.45
C HIS A 348 10.14 -23.38 12.43
N TYR A 349 10.32 -22.73 13.58
CA TYR A 349 11.42 -23.03 14.50
C TYR A 349 11.00 -23.32 15.95
N GLY A 350 9.70 -23.20 16.27
CA GLY A 350 9.20 -23.38 17.64
C GLY A 350 9.62 -22.27 18.60
N TRP A 351 10.06 -21.12 18.10
CA TRP A 351 10.44 -19.96 18.91
C TRP A 351 9.21 -19.12 19.31
N SER A 352 9.44 -18.02 20.03
CA SER A 352 8.36 -17.08 20.36
C SER A 352 7.92 -16.31 19.13
N ALA A 353 6.61 -16.18 18.93
CA ALA A 353 6.05 -15.21 17.99
C ALA A 353 6.34 -13.79 18.48
N LEU A 354 6.46 -12.85 17.53
CA LEU A 354 6.70 -11.44 17.81
C LEU A 354 5.48 -10.61 17.48
N TYR A 355 5.23 -9.60 18.29
CA TYR A 355 4.19 -8.60 18.08
C TYR A 355 4.78 -7.22 18.31
N ALA A 356 4.41 -6.24 17.50
CA ALA A 356 4.84 -4.87 17.65
C ALA A 356 3.67 -3.91 17.66
N LEU A 357 3.84 -2.81 18.40
CA LEU A 357 2.96 -1.65 18.37
C LEU A 357 3.82 -0.40 18.20
N SER A 358 3.50 0.41 17.21
CA SER A 358 4.20 1.66 16.92
C SER A 358 3.25 2.86 16.94
N ASP A 359 3.68 3.97 17.53
CA ASP A 359 3.07 5.28 17.33
C ASP A 359 4.03 6.20 16.55
N ASP A 360 3.87 7.53 16.67
CA ASP A 360 4.74 8.52 16.02
C ASP A 360 6.13 8.64 16.63
N ARG A 361 6.34 8.10 17.83
CA ARG A 361 7.60 8.20 18.56
C ARG A 361 8.16 6.86 18.99
N TYR A 362 7.36 5.92 19.46
CA TYR A 362 7.80 4.69 20.08
C TYR A 362 7.43 3.48 19.26
N ARG A 363 8.29 2.47 19.33
CA ARG A 363 7.98 1.09 18.92
C ARG A 363 8.24 0.15 20.07
N TYR A 364 7.19 -0.54 20.51
CA TYR A 364 7.29 -1.65 21.43
C TYR A 364 7.27 -2.96 20.64
N ILE A 365 8.20 -3.87 20.94
CA ILE A 365 8.22 -5.24 20.41
C ILE A 365 8.11 -6.20 21.60
N ARG A 366 7.03 -6.98 21.60
CA ARG A 366 6.89 -8.12 22.50
C ARG A 366 7.66 -9.30 21.92
N ALA A 367 8.86 -9.52 22.44
CA ALA A 367 9.74 -10.62 22.13
C ALA A 367 10.01 -11.45 23.40
N PRO A 368 10.83 -12.52 23.39
CA PRO A 368 11.21 -13.22 24.63
C PRO A 368 11.78 -12.28 25.71
N ARG A 369 12.32 -11.14 25.27
CA ARG A 369 12.67 -9.99 26.09
C ARG A 369 11.97 -8.80 25.47
N ASP A 370 11.13 -8.11 26.23
CA ASP A 370 10.42 -6.94 25.70
C ASP A 370 11.40 -5.83 25.31
N GLU A 371 11.15 -5.21 24.17
CA GLU A 371 11.97 -4.14 23.62
C GLU A 371 11.14 -2.88 23.40
N LEU A 372 11.71 -1.72 23.69
CA LEU A 372 11.10 -0.41 23.45
C LEU A 372 12.13 0.50 22.79
N TYR A 373 11.77 1.05 21.63
CA TYR A 373 12.61 1.93 20.82
C TYR A 373 12.00 3.33 20.74
N ASP A 374 12.83 4.36 20.91
CA ASP A 374 12.49 5.75 20.59
C ASP A 374 12.91 6.01 19.13
N LEU A 375 11.94 6.19 18.24
CA LEU A 375 12.10 6.30 16.79
C LEU A 375 12.66 7.65 16.33
N THR A 376 12.83 8.60 17.25
CA THR A 376 13.46 9.90 16.98
C THR A 376 14.97 9.91 17.21
N GLN A 377 15.55 8.82 17.70
CA GLN A 377 16.96 8.70 18.06
C GLN A 377 17.78 7.98 16.99
#